data_AF-A0A9Q3PPS1-F1
#
_entry.id   AF-A0A9Q3PPS1-F1
#
_cell.length_a   1.000
_cell.length_b   1.000
_cell.length_c   1.000
_cell.angle_alpha   90.00
_cell.angle_beta   90.00
_cell.angle_gamma   90.00
#
_symmetry.space_group_name_H-M   'P 1'
#
loop_
_entity.id
_entity.type
_entity.pdbx_description
1 polymer ?
#
loop_
_entity_poly.entity_id
_entity_poly.type
_entity_poly.pdbx_seq_one_letter_code
_entity_poly.pdbx_strand_id
1 'polypeptide(L)'
;MTLGFVSQVIYPSTGNSFKDNWKNLHKEVKNPQVLQYLENTWIPLKDYYVPAWTNHHCHLGVGSTSRVEGAHAIVKIWLQRSTGTLLEVVRALHMEFRKQFNEIINRISKEMIVHVMNFPPHICALNSKVSHYAIQMAFENFKAKFPPNEKCTNKYTNYQGIPCNHKS
;
A
#
# COMPACT_ATOMS: atom_id res chain seq x y z
N MET A 1 -6.72 12.89 20.99
CA MET A 1 -7.11 11.68 20.25
C MET A 1 -5.82 11.04 19.76
N THR A 2 -5.33 9.99 20.42
CA THR A 2 -4.07 9.36 20.00
C THR A 2 -4.30 8.63 18.68
N LEU A 3 -3.40 8.83 17.71
CA LEU A 3 -3.43 8.22 16.37
C LEU A 3 -3.62 6.68 16.40
N GLY A 4 -3.31 6.04 17.52
CA GLY A 4 -3.44 4.60 17.72
C GLY A 4 -4.87 4.06 17.65
N PHE A 5 -5.88 4.77 18.17
CA PHE A 5 -7.26 4.23 18.23
C PHE A 5 -7.96 4.23 16.88
N VAL A 6 -7.80 5.30 16.10
CA VAL A 6 -8.35 5.38 14.73
C VAL A 6 -7.67 4.35 13.82
N SER A 7 -6.36 4.12 14.00
CA SER A 7 -5.61 3.07 13.31
C SER A 7 -6.20 1.68 13.59
N GLN A 8 -6.54 1.35 14.84
CA GLN A 8 -7.13 0.06 15.18
C GLN A 8 -8.47 -0.20 14.47
N VAL A 9 -9.29 0.83 14.26
CA VAL A 9 -10.58 0.72 13.54
C VAL A 9 -10.38 0.53 12.03
N ILE A 10 -9.33 1.11 11.46
CA ILE A 10 -9.09 1.12 10.01
C ILE A 10 -8.32 -0.12 9.53
N TYR A 11 -7.48 -0.74 10.37
CA TYR A 11 -6.68 -1.91 10.00
C TYR A 11 -7.12 -3.30 10.52
N PRO A 12 -8.40 -3.57 10.87
CA PRO A 12 -8.81 -4.91 11.24
C PRO A 12 -8.72 -5.87 10.04
N SER A 13 -8.25 -7.08 10.32
CA SER A 13 -8.10 -8.12 9.30
C SER A 13 -9.36 -8.98 9.10
N THR A 14 -10.42 -8.75 9.89
CA THR A 14 -11.71 -9.43 9.81
C THR A 14 -12.87 -8.47 10.07
N GLY A 15 -14.05 -8.76 9.50
CA GLY A 15 -15.25 -7.95 9.73
C GLY A 15 -15.73 -7.96 11.19
N ASN A 16 -15.47 -9.03 11.93
CA ASN A 16 -15.82 -9.09 13.36
C ASN A 16 -14.94 -8.17 14.20
N SER A 17 -13.61 -8.20 14.00
CA SER A 17 -12.74 -7.28 14.73
C SER A 17 -12.99 -5.82 14.34
N PHE A 18 -13.41 -5.55 13.10
CA PHE A 18 -13.89 -4.21 12.72
C PHE A 18 -15.09 -3.76 13.55
N LYS A 19 -16.11 -4.62 13.70
CA LYS A 19 -17.30 -4.29 14.50
C LYS A 19 -16.94 -4.03 15.97
N ASP A 20 -16.03 -4.81 16.54
CA ASP A 20 -15.60 -4.64 17.93
C ASP A 20 -14.79 -3.34 18.11
N ASN A 21 -13.88 -3.05 17.18
CA ASN A 21 -13.12 -1.80 17.19
C ASN A 21 -14.03 -0.59 16.97
N TRP A 22 -15.04 -0.69 16.11
CA TRP A 22 -16.04 0.35 15.91
C TRP A 22 -16.85 0.64 17.17
N LYS A 23 -17.29 -0.40 17.89
CA LYS A 23 -17.95 -0.24 19.20
C LYS A 23 -17.07 0.44 20.24
N ASN A 24 -15.77 0.12 20.25
CA ASN A 24 -14.82 0.76 21.15
C ASN A 24 -14.60 2.24 20.79
N LEU A 25 -14.53 2.57 19.50
CA LEU A 25 -14.44 3.97 19.04
C LEU A 25 -15.62 4.82 19.52
N HIS A 26 -16.85 4.27 19.46
CA HIS A 26 -18.05 4.94 19.98
C HIS A 26 -17.97 5.30 21.47
N LYS A 27 -17.23 4.52 22.27
CA LYS A 27 -17.06 4.78 23.71
C LYS A 27 -16.00 5.85 23.98
N GLU A 28 -14.97 5.90 23.15
CA GLU A 28 -13.82 6.80 23.32
C GLU A 28 -14.07 8.21 22.73
N VAL A 29 -14.81 8.29 21.61
CA VAL A 29 -15.06 9.56 20.92
C VAL A 29 -16.21 10.30 21.61
N LYS A 30 -15.85 11.31 22.40
CA LYS A 30 -16.80 12.16 23.14
C LYS A 30 -17.56 13.17 22.27
N ASN A 31 -17.08 13.47 21.05
CA ASN A 31 -17.72 14.44 20.17
C ASN A 31 -18.70 13.74 19.20
N PRO A 32 -20.03 13.97 19.33
CA PRO A 32 -21.03 13.31 18.51
C PRO A 32 -20.96 13.72 17.02
N GLN A 33 -20.50 14.94 16.71
CA GLN A 33 -20.35 15.39 15.31
C GLN A 33 -19.27 14.58 14.57
N VAL A 34 -18.21 14.18 15.30
CA VAL A 34 -17.15 13.35 14.72
C VAL A 34 -17.68 11.95 14.41
N LEU A 35 -18.46 11.36 15.31
CA LEU A 35 -19.08 10.05 15.07
C LEU A 35 -20.05 10.12 13.88
N GLN A 36 -20.92 11.12 13.84
CA GLN A 36 -21.86 11.32 12.74
C GLN A 36 -21.14 11.51 11.40
N TYR A 37 -20.04 12.27 11.38
CA TYR A 37 -19.24 12.44 10.17
C TYR A 37 -18.64 11.11 9.69
N LEU A 38 -18.08 10.31 10.59
CA LEU A 38 -17.50 9.01 10.24
C LEU A 38 -18.56 8.05 9.73
N GLU A 39 -19.71 7.96 10.40
CA GLU A 39 -20.85 7.11 10.02
C GLU A 39 -21.42 7.46 8.66
N ASN A 40 -21.55 8.76 8.36
CA ASN A 40 -22.16 9.20 7.11
C ASN A 40 -21.20 9.23 5.93
N THR A 41 -19.90 9.44 6.19
CA THR A 41 -18.91 9.68 5.12
C THR A 41 -18.00 8.48 4.89
N TRP A 42 -17.45 7.91 5.96
CA TRP A 42 -16.36 6.94 5.86
C TRP A 42 -16.85 5.49 5.94
N ILE A 43 -17.74 5.18 6.88
CA ILE A 43 -18.30 3.83 7.04
C ILE A 43 -18.95 3.27 5.76
N PRO A 44 -19.70 4.05 4.95
CA PRO A 44 -20.24 3.57 3.69
C PRO A 44 -19.15 3.17 2.69
N LEU A 45 -17.95 3.76 2.81
CA LEU A 45 -16.80 3.55 1.93
C LEU A 45 -15.79 2.52 2.48
N LYS A 46 -16.06 1.87 3.62
CA LYS A 46 -15.12 0.96 4.29
C LYS A 46 -14.57 -0.15 3.36
N ASP A 47 -15.36 -0.59 2.39
CA ASP A 47 -15.01 -1.65 1.46
C ASP A 47 -13.85 -1.25 0.52
N TYR A 48 -13.53 0.05 0.42
CA TYR A 48 -12.44 0.59 -0.39
C TYR A 48 -11.11 0.73 0.36
N TYR A 49 -11.10 0.72 1.69
CA TYR A 49 -9.88 1.03 2.46
C TYR A 49 -9.65 0.16 3.70
N VAL A 50 -10.64 -0.59 4.17
CA VAL A 50 -10.48 -1.45 5.34
C VAL A 50 -9.99 -2.85 4.90
N PRO A 51 -8.85 -3.36 5.44
CA PRO A 51 -8.25 -4.64 5.04
C PRO A 51 -9.18 -5.84 5.12
N ALA A 52 -10.14 -5.83 6.04
CA ALA A 52 -11.16 -6.87 6.16
C ALA A 52 -12.01 -7.05 4.89
N TRP A 53 -12.14 -6.01 4.06
CA TRP A 53 -12.86 -6.03 2.78
C TRP A 53 -11.92 -5.89 1.57
N THR A 54 -10.84 -5.12 1.69
CA THR A 54 -9.94 -4.87 0.55
C THR A 54 -8.96 -6.00 0.26
N ASN A 55 -8.55 -6.81 1.26
CA ASN A 55 -7.56 -7.89 1.07
C ASN A 55 -8.07 -9.05 0.20
N HIS A 56 -9.33 -9.00 -0.25
CA HIS A 56 -9.87 -9.91 -1.26
C HIS A 56 -9.47 -9.51 -2.69
N HIS A 57 -8.93 -8.30 -2.88
CA HIS A 57 -8.49 -7.78 -4.16
C HIS A 57 -6.97 -7.59 -4.18
N CYS A 58 -6.37 -7.76 -5.36
CA CYS A 58 -4.94 -7.52 -5.55
C CYS A 58 -4.66 -6.02 -5.58
N HIS A 59 -4.07 -5.49 -4.50
CA HIS A 59 -3.69 -4.08 -4.39
C HIS A 59 -2.18 -3.88 -4.13
N LEU A 60 -1.38 -4.94 -4.23
CA LEU A 60 0.09 -4.93 -4.15
C LEU A 60 0.63 -4.21 -2.91
N GLY A 61 -0.07 -4.37 -1.78
CA GLY A 61 0.28 -3.73 -0.51
C GLY A 61 0.02 -2.22 -0.46
N VAL A 62 -0.62 -1.64 -1.48
CA VAL A 62 -1.09 -0.25 -1.48
C VAL A 62 -2.36 -0.18 -0.64
N GLY A 63 -2.23 0.26 0.60
CA GLY A 63 -3.37 0.45 1.51
C GLY A 63 -3.25 1.70 2.40
N SER A 64 -2.24 2.53 2.17
CA SER A 64 -1.98 3.75 2.95
C SER A 64 -1.99 4.99 2.07
N THR A 65 -2.30 6.14 2.68
CA THR A 65 -2.22 7.46 2.05
C THR A 65 -0.79 7.96 1.87
N SER A 66 0.22 7.26 2.40
CA SER A 66 1.62 7.72 2.39
C SER A 66 2.17 7.98 0.99
N ARG A 67 1.76 7.20 -0.02
CA ARG A 67 2.15 7.47 -1.42
C ARG A 67 1.52 8.76 -1.96
N VAL A 68 0.25 9.00 -1.63
CA VAL A 68 -0.48 10.22 -2.03
C VAL A 68 0.10 11.43 -1.33
N GLU A 69 0.38 11.32 -0.03
CA GLU A 69 1.03 12.36 0.77
C GLU A 69 2.43 12.67 0.27
N GLY A 70 3.22 11.64 -0.07
CA GLY A 70 4.54 11.81 -0.69
C GLY A 70 4.46 12.51 -2.04
N ALA A 71 3.54 12.10 -2.92
CA ALA A 71 3.32 12.78 -4.20
C ALA A 71 2.90 14.25 -4.01
N HIS A 72 2.01 14.51 -3.06
CA HIS A 72 1.60 15.86 -2.72
C HIS A 72 2.75 16.71 -2.17
N ALA A 73 3.59 16.15 -1.30
CA ALA A 73 4.78 16.81 -0.78
C ALA A 73 5.78 17.14 -1.90
N ILE A 74 6.00 16.21 -2.83
CA ILE A 74 6.84 16.40 -4.00
C ILE A 74 6.31 17.53 -4.88
N VAL A 75 4.99 17.56 -5.15
CA VAL A 75 4.35 18.65 -5.91
C VAL A 75 4.59 20.01 -5.22
N LYS A 76 4.44 20.10 -3.90
CA LYS A 76 4.74 21.34 -3.16
C LYS A 76 6.20 21.77 -3.31
N ILE A 77 7.14 20.82 -3.25
CA ILE A 77 8.57 21.09 -3.46
C ILE A 77 8.82 21.68 -4.85
N TRP A 78 8.18 21.13 -5.88
CA TRP A 78 8.35 21.60 -7.26
C TRP A 78 7.79 22.98 -7.51
N LEU A 79 6.65 23.30 -6.89
CA LEU A 79 6.03 24.62 -7.04
C LEU A 79 6.83 25.71 -6.36
N GLN A 80 7.62 25.37 -5.31
CA GLN A 80 8.55 26.23 -4.55
C GLN A 80 7.94 27.46 -3.86
N ARG A 81 6.83 28.00 -4.36
CA ARG A 81 6.19 29.25 -3.96
C ARG A 81 4.68 29.13 -4.17
N SER A 82 3.91 29.76 -3.28
CA SER A 82 2.45 29.77 -3.31
C SER A 82 1.84 30.86 -4.20
N THR A 83 2.66 31.67 -4.88
CA THR A 83 2.25 32.87 -5.62
C THR A 83 2.58 32.82 -7.13
N GLY A 84 2.83 31.64 -7.69
CA GLY A 84 3.09 31.47 -9.12
C GLY A 84 1.86 31.62 -10.01
N THR A 85 2.06 32.03 -11.25
CA THR A 85 1.02 32.03 -12.29
C THR A 85 0.65 30.60 -12.68
N LEU A 86 -0.58 30.40 -13.20
CA LEU A 86 -1.02 29.09 -13.67
C LEU A 86 -0.07 28.48 -14.72
N LEU A 87 0.49 29.32 -15.60
CA LEU A 87 1.44 28.88 -16.62
C LEU A 87 2.74 28.33 -16.01
N GLU A 88 3.27 28.98 -14.97
CA GLU A 88 4.47 28.52 -14.26
C GLU A 88 4.21 27.19 -13.55
N VAL A 89 3.05 27.05 -12.90
CA VAL A 89 2.61 25.81 -12.24
C VAL A 89 2.55 24.65 -13.24
N VAL A 90 1.89 24.85 -14.39
CA VAL A 90 1.75 23.81 -15.41
C VAL A 90 3.09 23.41 -16.00
N ARG A 91 3.99 24.38 -16.26
CA ARG A 91 5.34 24.10 -16.77
C ARG A 91 6.18 23.29 -15.77
N ALA A 92 6.15 23.67 -14.48
CA ALA A 92 6.86 22.96 -13.42
C ALA A 92 6.36 21.51 -13.30
N LEU A 93 5.04 21.31 -13.25
CA LEU A 93 4.44 19.97 -13.18
C LEU A 93 4.82 19.11 -14.38
N HIS A 94 4.74 19.66 -15.61
CA HIS A 94 5.08 18.89 -16.81
C HIS A 94 6.55 18.47 -16.83
N MET A 95 7.48 19.38 -16.51
CA MET A 95 8.90 19.06 -16.47
C MET A 95 9.19 17.92 -15.48
N GLU A 96 8.58 17.99 -14.30
CA GLU A 96 8.80 17.04 -13.23
C GLU A 96 8.10 15.69 -13.48
N PHE A 97 6.91 15.67 -14.06
CA PHE A 97 6.29 14.43 -14.53
C PHE A 97 7.15 13.73 -15.58
N ARG A 98 7.72 14.49 -16.52
CA ARG A 98 8.63 13.93 -17.52
C ARG A 98 9.89 13.35 -16.87
N LYS A 99 10.43 14.03 -15.85
CA LYS A 99 11.58 13.53 -15.07
C LYS A 99 11.25 12.22 -14.36
N GLN A 100 10.16 12.18 -13.59
CA GLN A 100 9.72 10.96 -12.90
C GLN A 100 9.44 9.81 -13.87
N PHE A 101 8.80 10.11 -15.01
CA PHE A 101 8.55 9.12 -16.05
C PHE A 101 9.87 8.51 -16.56
N ASN A 102 10.84 9.36 -16.90
CA ASN A 102 12.15 8.91 -17.36
C ASN A 102 12.89 8.10 -16.28
N GLU A 103 12.82 8.51 -15.01
CA GLU A 103 13.40 7.76 -13.88
C GLU A 103 12.79 6.36 -13.75
N ILE A 104 11.46 6.23 -13.89
CA ILE A 104 10.77 4.95 -13.85
C ILE A 104 11.21 4.06 -15.02
N ILE A 105 11.22 4.60 -16.24
CA ILE A 105 11.65 3.85 -17.44
C ILE A 105 13.10 3.41 -17.30
N ASN A 106 14.00 4.30 -16.87
CA ASN A 106 15.41 3.98 -16.66
C ASN A 106 15.58 2.88 -15.60
N ARG A 107 14.81 2.93 -14.51
CA ARG A 107 14.82 1.87 -13.49
C ARG A 107 14.36 0.54 -14.07
N ILE A 108 13.25 0.50 -14.80
CA ILE A 108 12.74 -0.72 -15.45
C ILE A 108 13.79 -1.30 -16.41
N SER A 109 14.33 -0.47 -17.31
CA SER A 109 15.36 -0.89 -18.26
C SER A 109 16.60 -1.43 -17.55
N LYS A 110 17.02 -0.80 -16.45
CA LYS A 110 18.12 -1.29 -15.62
C LYS A 110 17.81 -2.65 -15.00
N GLU A 111 16.62 -2.83 -14.44
CA GLU A 111 16.20 -4.11 -13.83
C GLU A 111 16.07 -5.24 -14.87
N MET A 112 15.75 -4.92 -16.13
CA MET A 112 15.72 -5.89 -17.22
C MET A 112 17.09 -6.42 -17.61
N ILE A 113 18.15 -5.62 -17.44
CA ILE A 113 19.53 -5.96 -17.84
C ILE A 113 20.32 -6.51 -16.64
N VAL A 114 20.17 -5.88 -15.47
CA VAL A 114 20.88 -6.26 -14.26
C VAL A 114 20.08 -7.34 -13.55
N HIS A 115 20.65 -8.53 -13.40
CA HIS A 115 20.01 -9.62 -12.69
C HIS A 115 20.46 -9.68 -11.23
N VAL A 116 19.50 -10.00 -10.35
CA VAL A 116 19.80 -10.36 -8.98
C VAL A 116 20.19 -11.84 -8.93
N MET A 117 21.39 -12.12 -8.42
CA MET A 117 22.02 -13.46 -8.49
C MET A 117 22.13 -14.16 -7.13
N ASN A 118 21.82 -13.45 -6.03
CA ASN A 118 21.99 -13.96 -4.66
C ASN A 118 20.81 -14.85 -4.20
N PHE A 119 20.08 -15.46 -5.14
CA PHE A 119 18.89 -16.27 -4.86
C PHE A 119 19.01 -17.68 -5.48
N PRO A 120 18.21 -18.65 -5.01
CA PRO A 120 18.14 -19.98 -5.62
C PRO A 120 17.77 -19.91 -7.12
N PRO A 121 18.18 -20.90 -7.95
CA PRO A 121 17.97 -20.87 -9.40
C PRO A 121 16.51 -20.65 -9.84
N HIS A 122 15.55 -21.25 -9.13
CA HIS A 122 14.12 -21.11 -9.44
C HIS A 122 13.58 -19.69 -9.16
N ILE A 123 14.17 -18.95 -8.21
CA ILE A 123 13.86 -17.55 -7.96
C ILE A 123 14.59 -16.66 -8.98
N CYS A 124 15.85 -16.95 -9.30
CA CYS A 124 16.60 -16.24 -10.34
C CYS A 124 15.94 -16.35 -11.73
N ALA A 125 15.17 -17.39 -12.01
CA ALA A 125 14.39 -17.55 -13.23
C ALA A 125 13.26 -16.50 -13.40
N LEU A 126 13.00 -15.69 -12.38
CA LEU A 126 12.07 -14.56 -12.40
C LEU A 126 12.70 -13.23 -12.85
N ASN A 127 14.03 -13.17 -12.96
CA ASN A 127 14.73 -12.00 -13.48
C ASN A 127 14.14 -11.57 -14.83
N SER A 128 14.02 -10.25 -15.03
CA SER A 128 13.44 -9.61 -16.22
C SER A 128 11.96 -9.92 -16.50
N LYS A 129 11.29 -10.75 -15.67
CA LYS A 129 9.84 -11.01 -15.75
C LYS A 129 9.05 -10.20 -14.73
N VAL A 130 9.67 -9.93 -13.58
CA VAL A 130 9.12 -9.13 -12.49
C VAL A 130 10.19 -8.20 -11.94
N SER A 131 9.78 -7.19 -11.17
CA SER A 131 10.72 -6.23 -10.58
C SER A 131 11.64 -6.89 -9.56
N HIS A 132 12.83 -6.32 -9.34
CA HIS A 132 13.76 -6.79 -8.30
C HIS A 132 13.11 -6.78 -6.91
N TYR A 133 12.26 -5.79 -6.65
CA TYR A 133 11.48 -5.71 -5.42
C TYR A 133 10.55 -6.91 -5.24
N ALA A 134 9.84 -7.32 -6.30
CA ALA A 134 8.96 -8.49 -6.25
C ALA A 134 9.75 -9.80 -6.03
N ILE A 135 10.94 -9.94 -6.62
CA ILE A 135 11.84 -11.08 -6.40
C ILE A 135 12.25 -11.16 -4.92
N GLN A 136 12.70 -10.04 -4.34
CA GLN A 136 13.05 -9.98 -2.93
C GLN A 136 11.86 -10.36 -2.04
N MET A 137 10.69 -9.78 -2.27
CA MET A 137 9.49 -10.11 -1.48
C MET A 137 9.09 -11.58 -1.60
N ALA A 138 9.15 -12.15 -2.81
CA ALA A 138 8.84 -13.56 -3.02
C ALA A 138 9.82 -14.47 -2.27
N PHE A 139 11.11 -14.11 -2.26
CA PHE A 139 12.13 -14.86 -1.54
C PHE A 139 11.99 -14.75 -0.02
N GLU A 140 11.70 -13.57 0.52
CA GLU A 140 11.43 -13.40 1.95
C GLU A 140 10.19 -14.19 2.38
N ASN A 141 9.13 -14.17 1.58
CA ASN A 141 7.94 -14.99 1.83
C ASN A 141 8.23 -16.50 1.74
N PHE A 142 9.08 -16.94 0.81
CA PHE A 142 9.52 -18.33 0.72
C PHE A 142 10.29 -18.78 1.97
N LYS A 143 11.16 -17.91 2.52
CA LYS A 143 11.92 -18.19 3.74
C LYS A 143 11.10 -18.19 5.02
N ALA A 144 9.98 -17.48 5.04
CA ALA A 144 9.16 -17.33 6.24
C ALA A 144 8.69 -18.70 6.75
N LYS A 145 9.00 -19.03 8.01
CA LYS A 145 8.52 -20.26 8.63
C LYS A 145 7.13 -20.02 9.19
N PHE A 146 6.15 -20.81 8.76
CA PHE A 146 4.81 -20.78 9.33
C PHE A 146 4.64 -21.89 10.38
N PRO A 147 3.85 -21.65 11.44
CA PRO A 147 3.50 -22.68 12.40
C PRO A 147 2.82 -23.86 11.68
N PRO A 148 3.12 -25.12 12.03
CA PRO A 148 2.59 -26.31 11.35
C PRO A 148 1.06 -26.39 11.28
N ASN A 149 0.36 -25.68 12.17
CA ASN A 149 -1.10 -25.72 12.33
C ASN A 149 -1.80 -24.42 11.92
N GLU A 150 -1.08 -23.44 11.34
CA GLU A 150 -1.70 -22.21 10.88
C GLU A 150 -2.38 -22.45 9.52
N LYS A 151 -3.69 -22.14 9.44
CA LYS A 151 -4.42 -22.24 8.17
C LYS A 151 -3.97 -21.13 7.24
N CYS A 152 -3.61 -21.50 6.01
CA CYS A 152 -3.29 -20.54 4.96
C CYS A 152 -4.46 -19.57 4.75
N THR A 153 -4.23 -18.29 5.00
CA THR A 153 -5.24 -17.24 4.81
C THR A 153 -5.32 -16.74 3.36
N ASN A 154 -4.46 -17.25 2.46
CA ASN A 154 -4.24 -16.80 1.08
C ASN A 154 -3.97 -15.29 0.93
N LYS A 155 -3.79 -14.55 2.03
CA LYS A 155 -3.68 -13.08 2.01
C LYS A 155 -2.54 -12.61 1.11
N TYR A 156 -1.33 -13.18 1.25
CA TYR A 156 -0.19 -12.86 0.39
C TYR A 156 -0.48 -13.03 -1.10
N THR A 157 -1.19 -14.09 -1.47
CA THR A 157 -1.55 -14.31 -2.87
C THR A 157 -2.65 -13.35 -3.32
N ASN A 158 -3.68 -13.17 -2.50
CA ASN A 158 -4.85 -12.38 -2.85
C ASN A 158 -4.52 -10.89 -2.99
N TYR A 159 -3.79 -10.30 -2.04
CA TYR A 159 -3.56 -8.86 -2.05
C TYR A 159 -2.15 -8.43 -2.50
N GLN A 160 -1.10 -9.23 -2.28
CA GLN A 160 0.26 -8.93 -2.77
C GLN A 160 0.55 -9.53 -4.14
N GLY A 161 -0.24 -10.49 -4.62
CA GLY A 161 0.06 -11.23 -5.85
C GLY A 161 1.25 -12.17 -5.74
N ILE A 162 1.69 -12.50 -4.51
CA ILE A 162 2.85 -13.37 -4.25
C ILE A 162 2.36 -14.79 -3.89
N PRO A 163 2.95 -15.86 -4.47
CA PRO A 163 2.62 -17.23 -4.11
C PRO A 163 2.76 -17.47 -2.61
N CYS A 164 1.74 -18.07 -1.99
CA CYS A 164 1.81 -18.42 -0.58
C CYS A 164 2.71 -19.65 -0.37
N ASN A 165 3.60 -19.57 0.61
CA ASN A 165 4.53 -20.64 0.94
C ASN A 165 3.90 -21.83 1.71
N HIS A 166 2.61 -21.76 2.04
CA HIS A 166 1.87 -22.95 2.54
C HIS A 166 1.56 -23.95 1.41
N LYS A 167 1.74 -23.53 0.14
CA LYS A 167 1.46 -24.34 -1.06
C LYS A 167 2.73 -24.68 -1.86
N SER A 168 3.91 -24.39 -1.31
CA SER A 168 5.22 -24.60 -1.95
C SER A 168 5.91 -25.85 -1.44
#